data_AF-A0A2N1G8M5-F1
#
_entry.id   AF-A0A2N1G8M5-F1
#
_cell.length_a   1.000
_cell.length_b   1.000
_cell.length_c   1.000
_cell.angle_alpha   90.00
_cell.angle_beta   90.00
_cell.angle_gamma   90.00
#
_symmetry.space_group_name_H-M   'P 1'
#
loop_
_entity.id
_entity.type
_entity.pdbx_description
1 polymer ?
#
loop_
_entity_poly.entity_id
_entity_poly.type
_entity_poly.pdbx_seq_one_letter_code
_entity_poly.pdbx_strand_id
1 'polypeptide(L)' 'MPFNEWNDKYPFRQSAVIAYYTIFSIPGLLVLIIPISGYFFGNENVNQIILDYVSSTLSFETSVQISQILIKSTESKSTV' A
#
# COMPACT_ATOMS: atom_id res chain seq x y z
N MET A 1 -23.95 -1.30 21.15
CA MET A 1 -24.53 -0.92 19.85
C MET A 1 -25.29 -2.13 19.30
N PRO A 2 -26.62 -2.10 19.21
CA PRO A 2 -27.41 -3.18 18.60
C PRO A 2 -27.09 -3.37 17.10
N PHE A 3 -27.30 -4.58 16.58
CA PHE A 3 -27.02 -4.93 15.18
C PHE A 3 -27.68 -3.97 14.18
N ASN A 4 -28.91 -3.55 14.46
CA ASN A 4 -29.66 -2.63 13.60
C ASN A 4 -28.96 -1.27 13.50
N GLU A 5 -28.51 -0.70 14.62
CA GLU A 5 -27.74 0.56 14.60
C GLU A 5 -26.40 0.40 13.87
N TRP A 6 -25.73 -0.76 14.02
CA TRP A 6 -24.48 -1.03 13.29
C TRP A 6 -24.73 -1.12 11.78
N ASN A 7 -25.80 -1.80 11.38
CA ASN A 7 -26.17 -1.98 9.99
C ASN A 7 -26.64 -0.66 9.34
N ASP A 8 -27.34 0.19 10.08
CA ASP A 8 -27.76 1.54 9.64
C ASP A 8 -26.57 2.47 9.34
N LYS A 9 -25.36 2.15 9.84
CA LYS A 9 -24.13 2.86 9.48
C LYS A 9 -23.52 2.41 8.16
N TYR A 10 -24.20 1.55 7.40
CA TYR A 10 -23.72 1.00 6.11
C TYR A 10 -22.29 0.44 6.20
N PRO A 11 -22.02 -0.50 7.13
CA PRO A 11 -20.68 -0.95 7.47
C PRO A 11 -19.96 -1.59 6.27
N PHE A 12 -20.68 -2.27 5.38
CA PHE A 12 -20.12 -2.83 4.15
C PHE A 12 -19.66 -1.76 3.16
N ARG A 13 -20.45 -0.69 2.99
CA ARG A 13 -20.08 0.44 2.13
C ARG A 13 -18.86 1.17 2.70
N GLN A 14 -18.83 1.40 4.01
CA GLN A 14 -17.69 2.01 4.68
C GLN A 14 -16.43 1.14 4.54
N SER A 15 -16.57 -0.18 4.70
CA SER A 15 -15.46 -1.13 4.52
C SER A 15 -14.92 -1.11 3.08
N ALA A 16 -15.80 -1.07 2.08
CA ALA A 16 -15.41 -0.96 0.68
C ALA A 16 -14.68 0.35 0.37
N VAL A 17 -15.15 1.47 0.96
CA VAL A 17 -14.50 2.78 0.83
C VAL A 17 -13.10 2.76 1.45
N ILE A 18 -12.95 2.18 2.65
CA ILE A 18 -11.65 2.04 3.32
C ILE A 18 -10.71 1.18 2.45
N ALA A 19 -11.16 0.03 1.97
CA ALA A 19 -10.36 -0.84 1.12
C ALA A 19 -9.89 -0.15 -0.17
N TYR A 20 -10.77 0.61 -0.83
CA TYR A 20 -10.43 1.40 -2.00
C TYR A 20 -9.33 2.42 -1.68
N TYR A 21 -9.50 3.22 -0.61
CA TYR A 21 -8.48 4.18 -0.21
C TYR A 21 -7.16 3.50 0.19
N THR A 22 -7.19 2.35 0.86
CA THR A 22 -5.98 1.60 1.22
C THR A 22 -5.20 1.16 -0.01
N ILE A 23 -5.85 0.51 -0.99
CA ILE A 23 -5.16 0.00 -2.20
C ILE A 23 -4.51 1.15 -2.98
N PHE A 24 -5.23 2.26 -3.15
CA PHE A 24 -4.72 3.42 -3.88
C PHE A 24 -3.69 4.25 -3.11
N SER A 25 -3.71 4.24 -1.77
CA SER A 25 -2.77 5.01 -0.94
C SER A 25 -1.46 4.28 -0.65
N ILE A 26 -1.46 2.93 -0.62
CA ILE A 26 -0.26 2.10 -0.32
C ILE A 26 0.97 2.54 -1.14
N PRO A 27 0.90 2.68 -2.48
CA PRO A 27 2.09 3.01 -3.26
C PRO A 27 2.66 4.39 -2.91
N GLY A 28 1.79 5.40 -2.72
CA GLY A 28 2.22 6.73 -2.32
C GLY A 28 2.82 6.76 -0.92
N LEU A 29 2.26 6.00 0.02
CA LEU A 29 2.80 5.85 1.37
C LEU A 29 4.18 5.17 1.35
N LEU A 30 4.36 4.13 0.54
CA LEU A 30 5.64 3.43 0.40
C LEU A 30 6.73 4.34 -0.18
N VAL A 31 6.41 5.18 -1.17
CA VAL A 31 7.35 6.19 -1.72
C VAL A 31 7.86 7.14 -0.63
N LEU A 32 7.06 7.43 0.40
CA LEU A 32 7.47 8.25 1.54
C LEU A 32 8.29 7.47 2.57
N ILE A 33 7.89 6.24 2.89
CA ILE A 33 8.53 5.44 3.95
C ILE A 33 9.87 4.87 3.47
N ILE A 34 10.01 4.46 2.20
CA ILE A 34 11.24 3.91 1.63
C ILE A 34 12.47 4.80 1.89
N PRO A 35 12.47 6.11 1.55
CA PRO A 35 13.64 6.97 1.80
C PRO A 35 13.89 7.21 3.29
N ILE A 36 12.84 7.24 4.12
CA ILE A 36 12.97 7.36 5.59
C ILE A 36 13.66 6.10 6.13
N SER A 37 13.20 4.92 5.75
CA SER A 37 13.82 3.65 6.12
C SER A 37 15.25 3.53 5.59
N GLY A 38 15.53 3.95 4.35
CA GLY A 38 16.88 3.96 3.78
C GLY A 38 17.84 4.89 4.54
N TYR A 39 17.34 5.99 5.11
CA TYR A 39 18.10 6.87 5.98
C TYR A 39 18.49 6.21 7.31
N PHE A 40 17.61 5.42 7.92
CA PHE A 40 17.86 4.77 9.21
C PHE A 40 18.60 3.41 9.11
N PHE A 41 18.31 2.62 8.08
CA PHE A 41 18.76 1.23 7.95
C PHE A 41 19.84 1.02 6.87
N GLY A 42 20.21 2.07 6.12
CA GLY A 42 21.11 1.97 4.96
C GLY A 42 20.36 1.61 3.66
N ASN A 43 21.00 1.85 2.51
CA ASN A 43 20.41 1.66 1.16
C ASN A 43 20.28 0.19 0.72
N GLU A 44 20.27 -0.77 1.64
CA GLU A 44 20.16 -2.18 1.30
C GLU A 44 18.70 -2.56 1.09
N ASN A 45 18.32 -2.57 -0.19
CA ASN A 45 17.15 -3.24 -0.77
C ASN A 45 15.82 -3.13 0.00
N VAL A 46 15.53 -1.96 0.59
CA VAL A 46 14.24 -1.64 1.23
C VAL A 46 13.07 -1.97 0.30
N ASN A 47 13.24 -1.77 -1.01
CA ASN A 47 12.27 -2.17 -2.04
C ASN A 47 11.98 -3.68 -2.04
N GLN A 48 13.00 -4.54 -1.93
CA GLN A 48 12.80 -5.99 -1.93
C GLN A 48 12.08 -6.47 -0.67
N ILE A 49 12.42 -5.90 0.49
CA ILE A 49 11.77 -6.24 1.76
C ILE A 49 10.27 -5.89 1.71
N ILE A 50 9.94 -4.72 1.15
CA ILE A 50 8.55 -4.29 0.99
C ILE A 50 7.80 -5.18 0.01
N LEU A 51 8.42 -5.53 -1.12
CA LEU A 51 7.82 -6.40 -2.13
C LEU A 51 7.57 -7.82 -1.59
N ASP A 52 8.50 -8.38 -0.82
CA ASP A 52 8.34 -9.67 -0.16
C ASP A 52 7.23 -9.65 0.89
N TYR A 53 7.13 -8.57 1.67
CA TYR A 53 6.08 -8.41 2.68
C TYR A 53 4.69 -8.25 2.03
N VAL A 54 4.60 -7.44 0.97
CA VAL A 54 3.39 -7.24 0.18
C VAL A 54 2.96 -8.55 -0.49
N SER A 55 3.91 -9.32 -1.05
CA SER A 55 3.64 -10.59 -1.73
C SER A 55 3.27 -11.74 -0.79
N SER A 56 3.78 -11.73 0.45
CA SER A 56 3.44 -12.74 1.46
C SER A 56 2.13 -12.46 2.19
N THR A 57 1.73 -11.18 2.29
CA THR A 57 0.52 -10.77 3.01
C THR A 57 -0.69 -10.63 2.09
N LEU A 58 -0.47 -10.21 0.84
CA LEU A 58 -1.54 -9.99 -0.14
C LEU A 58 -1.56 -11.11 -1.18
N SER A 59 -2.73 -11.32 -1.78
CA SER A 59 -2.86 -12.23 -2.92
C SER A 59 -1.92 -11.83 -4.06
N PHE A 60 -1.51 -12.81 -4.86
CA PHE A 60 -0.59 -12.62 -5.97
C PHE A 60 -0.99 -11.43 -6.88
N GLU A 61 -2.28 -11.33 -7.22
CA GLU A 61 -2.76 -10.25 -8.10
C GLU A 61 -2.65 -8.85 -7.51
N THR A 62 -2.92 -8.69 -6.21
CA THR A 62 -2.78 -7.40 -5.52
C THR A 62 -1.31 -7.01 -5.35
N SER A 63 -0.43 -7.99 -5.13
CA SER A 63 1.02 -7.75 -5.09
C SER A 63 1.55 -7.25 -6.44
N VAL A 64 1.13 -7.86 -7.56
CA VAL A 64 1.52 -7.42 -8.91
C VAL A 64 1.11 -5.97 -9.17
N GLN A 65 -0.12 -5.60 -8.79
CA GLN A 65 -0.62 -4.23 -8.97
C GLN A 65 0.18 -3.20 -8.15
N ILE A 66 0.45 -3.49 -6.88
CA ILE A 66 1.24 -2.59 -6.01
C ILE A 66 2.68 -2.46 -6.55
N SER A 67 3.29 -3.57 -6.96
CA SER A 67 4.63 -3.59 -7.55
C SER A 67 4.73 -2.71 -8.80
N GLN A 68 3.74 -2.81 -9.70
CA GLN A 68 3.69 -1.96 -10.90
C GLN A 68 3.58 -0.46 -10.55
N ILE A 69 2.78 -0.10 -9.54
CA ILE A 69 2.64 1.29 -9.13
C ILE A 69 3.94 1.81 -8.50
N LEU A 70 4.63 0.99 -7.69
CA LEU A 70 5.94 1.34 -7.12
C LEU A 70 7.02 1.57 -8.18
N ILE A 71 7.11 0.66 -9.16
CA ILE A 71 8.08 0.78 -10.26
C ILE A 71 7.84 2.07 -11.05
N LYS A 72 6.59 2.33 -11.45
CA LYS A 72 6.21 3.56 -12.17
C LYS A 72 6.47 4.83 -11.36
N SER A 73 6.25 4.79 -10.05
CA SER A 73 6.48 5.94 -9.16
C SER A 73 7.96 6.21 -8.95
N THR A 74 8.80 5.17 -8.96
CA THR A 74 10.26 5.29 -8.85
C THR A 74 10.88 5.79 -10.16
N GLU A 75 10.41 5.30 -11.31
CA GLU A 75 10.84 5.80 -12.64
C GLU A 75 10.53 7.30 -12.81
N SER A 76 9.38 7.79 -12.31
CA SER A 76 9.04 9.21 -12.36
C SER A 76 10.02 10.12 -11.62
N LYS A 77 10.82 9.59 -10.68
CA LYS A 77 11.84 10.33 -9.94
C LYS A 77 13.19 10.39 -10.66
N SER A 78 13.36 9.66 -11.78
CA SER A 78 14.59 9.61 -12.59
C SER A 78 14.62 10.58 -13.78
N THR A 79 13.55 11.36 -14.02
CA THR A 79 13.44 12.29 -15.16
C THR A 79 13.66 13.76 -14.73
N VAL A 80 14.51 14.01 -13.74
CA VAL A 80 15.01 15.36 -13.44
C VAL A 80 16.50 15.32 -13.16
#